data_AF-A0A3C0BWE3-F1
#
_entry.id   AF-A0A3C0BWE3-F1
#
_cell.length_a   1.000
_cell.length_b   1.000
_cell.length_c   1.000
_cell.angle_alpha   90.00
_cell.angle_beta   90.00
_cell.angle_gamma   90.00
#
_symmetry.space_group_name_H-M   'P 1'
#
loop_
_entity.id
_entity.type
_entity.pdbx_description
1 polymer ?
#
loop_
_entity_poly.entity_id
_entity_poly.type
_entity_poly.pdbx_seq_one_letter_code
_entity_poly.pdbx_strand_id
1 'polypeptide(L)'
;MTIPGELAPIDHGGDLAAARKLFPGAPEPFLDLSTGINPHLYPVPQLPPDLLTRLPEPASLAELTEIAAKAYGAPSATHVAAAPGSQILVAQVAFLLARGRAAVLAPT
;
A
#
# COMPACT_ATOMS: atom_id res chain seq x y z
N MET A 1 12.15 -29.91 9.63
CA MET A 1 11.37 -30.02 8.39
C MET A 1 11.22 -28.60 7.86
N THR A 2 12.12 -28.21 6.96
CA THR A 2 12.16 -26.85 6.40
C THR A 2 11.34 -26.87 5.13
N ILE A 3 10.30 -26.05 5.04
CA ILE A 3 9.51 -25.92 3.81
C ILE A 3 10.38 -25.11 2.82
N PRO A 4 10.79 -25.68 1.67
CA PRO A 4 11.48 -24.91 0.64
C PRO A 4 10.49 -23.88 0.09
N GLY A 5 10.79 -22.58 0.26
CA GLY A 5 9.93 -21.49 -0.21
C GLY A 5 9.45 -20.52 0.87
N GLU A 6 9.91 -20.64 2.11
CA GLU A 6 9.74 -19.57 3.11
C GLU A 6 10.60 -18.38 2.65
N LEU A 7 9.99 -17.50 1.84
CA LEU A 7 10.53 -16.19 1.55
C LEU A 7 10.79 -15.52 2.89
N ALA A 8 12.02 -15.08 3.13
CA ALA A 8 12.31 -14.21 4.26
C ALA A 8 11.26 -13.09 4.27
N PRO A 9 10.75 -12.66 5.45
CA PRO A 9 9.81 -11.56 5.53
C PRO A 9 10.36 -10.40 4.70
N ILE A 10 9.52 -9.81 3.84
CA ILE A 10 9.92 -8.60 3.13
C ILE A 10 10.18 -7.55 4.20
N ASP A 11 11.42 -7.11 4.30
CA ASP A 11 11.81 -6.13 5.30
C ASP A 11 11.20 -4.78 4.92
N HIS A 12 10.49 -4.19 5.87
CA HIS A 12 9.80 -2.92 5.70
C HIS A 12 10.00 -2.10 6.96
N GLY A 13 10.14 -0.78 6.80
CA GLY A 13 10.11 0.13 7.94
C GLY A 13 8.75 0.17 8.63
N GLY A 14 8.71 0.79 9.80
CA GLY A 14 7.50 0.99 10.60
C GLY A 14 7.40 0.09 11.84
N ASP A 15 8.29 -0.90 12.00
CA ASP A 15 8.28 -1.77 13.19
C ASP A 15 9.01 -1.12 14.38
N LEU A 16 8.34 -0.16 15.02
CA LEU A 16 8.81 0.46 16.25
C LEU A 16 8.95 -0.53 17.41
N ALA A 17 8.27 -1.68 17.39
CA ALA A 17 8.42 -2.69 18.44
C ALA A 17 9.75 -3.43 18.28
N ALA A 18 10.14 -3.78 17.05
CA ALA A 18 11.47 -4.30 16.75
C ALA A 18 12.55 -3.26 17.08
N ALA A 19 12.35 -1.99 16.71
CA ALA A 19 13.30 -0.92 17.02
C ALA A 19 13.53 -0.77 18.54
N ARG A 20 12.47 -0.79 19.36
CA ARG A 20 12.58 -0.76 20.83
C ARG A 20 13.34 -1.94 21.42
N LYS A 21 13.19 -3.14 20.85
CA LYS A 21 13.95 -4.32 21.28
C LYS A 21 15.44 -4.18 20.98
N LEU A 22 15.79 -3.56 19.85
CA LEU A 22 17.17 -3.30 19.45
C LEU A 22 17.82 -2.17 20.28
N PHE A 23 17.02 -1.20 20.73
CA PHE A 23 17.50 -0.02 21.45
C PHE A 23 16.73 0.22 22.76
N PRO A 24 16.86 -0.66 23.78
CA PRO A 24 16.04 -0.61 25.00
C PRO A 24 16.28 0.63 25.89
N GLY A 25 17.37 1.38 25.67
CA GLY A 25 17.68 2.63 26.39
C GLY A 25 17.46 3.90 25.57
N ALA A 26 16.89 3.80 24.37
CA ALA A 26 16.63 4.98 23.54
C ALA A 26 15.56 5.89 24.17
N PRO A 27 15.72 7.23 24.09
CA PRO A 27 14.69 8.17 24.51
C PRO A 27 13.39 8.02 23.70
N GLU A 28 12.25 8.23 24.34
CA GLU A 28 10.92 8.24 23.72
C GLU A 28 10.42 9.70 23.54
N PRO A 29 9.53 9.96 22.56
CA PRO A 29 9.04 9.03 21.56
C PRO A 29 10.07 8.73 20.46
N PHE A 30 10.04 7.52 19.89
CA PHE A 30 10.78 7.24 18.66
C PHE A 30 10.36 8.19 17.54
N LEU A 31 11.34 8.77 16.84
CA LEU A 31 11.14 9.40 15.54
C LEU A 31 11.30 8.34 14.46
N ASP A 32 10.19 7.86 13.92
CA ASP A 32 10.20 6.85 12.85
C ASP A 32 10.46 7.48 11.47
N LEU A 33 11.67 7.30 10.95
CA LEU A 33 12.06 7.70 9.59
C LEU A 33 12.24 6.50 8.64
N SER A 34 11.81 5.31 9.07
CA SER A 34 11.95 4.08 8.29
C SER A 34 10.83 3.90 7.25
N THR A 35 9.79 4.74 7.31
CA THR A 35 8.66 4.72 6.37
C THR A 35 8.62 5.97 5.49
N GLY A 36 7.88 5.90 4.38
CA GLY A 36 7.59 7.04 3.51
C GLY A 36 6.28 7.76 3.85
N ILE A 37 5.77 7.66 5.09
CA ILE A 37 4.48 8.23 5.48
C ILE A 37 4.62 9.75 5.68
N ASN A 38 3.65 10.51 5.15
CA ASN A 38 3.60 11.96 5.35
C ASN A 38 3.30 12.29 6.83
N PRO A 39 4.15 13.09 7.53
CA PRO A 39 3.91 13.46 8.92
C PRO A 39 2.72 14.41 9.09
N HIS A 40 2.26 15.05 8.02
CA HIS A 40 1.06 15.89 8.03
C HIS A 40 -0.18 15.04 7.76
N LEU A 41 -1.11 15.06 8.71
CA LEU A 41 -2.37 14.36 8.63
C LEU A 41 -3.16 14.81 7.39
N TYR A 42 -3.61 13.84 6.59
CA TYR A 42 -4.62 14.09 5.56
C TYR A 42 -5.96 14.46 6.24
N PRO A 43 -6.68 15.51 5.83
CA PRO A 43 -7.93 15.91 6.48
C PRO A 43 -9.00 14.82 6.29
N VAL A 44 -9.23 14.03 7.35
CA VAL A 44 -10.27 12.99 7.37
C VAL A 44 -11.57 13.61 7.90
N PRO A 45 -12.67 13.60 7.12
CA PRO A 45 -13.96 14.08 7.60
C PRO A 45 -14.56 13.11 8.62
N GLN A 46 -15.65 13.51 9.29
CA GLN A 46 -16.44 12.56 10.06
C GLN A 46 -17.02 11.49 9.12
N LEU A 47 -16.67 10.22 9.38
CA LEU A 47 -17.11 9.09 8.56
C LEU A 47 -18.44 8.54 9.11
N PRO A 48 -19.42 8.24 8.23
CA PRO A 48 -20.66 7.57 8.63
C PRO A 48 -20.37 6.20 9.29
N PRO A 49 -21.08 5.83 10.37
CA PRO A 49 -20.84 4.56 11.07
C PRO A 49 -21.06 3.31 10.19
N ASP A 50 -21.96 3.40 9.22
CA ASP A 50 -22.34 2.30 8.34
C ASP A 50 -21.26 1.97 7.28
N LEU A 51 -20.27 2.85 7.09
CA LEU A 51 -19.14 2.62 6.19
C LEU A 51 -18.36 1.34 6.54
N LEU A 52 -18.33 0.96 7.83
CA LEU A 52 -17.60 -0.21 8.33
C LEU A 52 -18.50 -1.43 8.56
N THR A 53 -19.81 -1.32 8.35
CA THR A 53 -20.77 -2.42 8.60
C THR A 53 -21.42 -2.97 7.32
N ARG A 54 -21.07 -2.40 6.16
CA ARG A 54 -21.56 -2.84 4.85
C ARG A 54 -20.40 -3.19 3.92
N LEU A 55 -20.68 -4.02 2.91
CA LEU A 55 -19.71 -4.29 1.84
C LEU A 55 -19.63 -3.08 0.89
N PRO A 56 -18.46 -2.85 0.24
CA PRO A 56 -18.35 -1.84 -0.80
C PRO A 56 -19.33 -2.11 -1.95
N GLU A 57 -20.06 -1.07 -2.37
CA GLU A 57 -21.00 -1.17 -3.49
C GLU A 57 -20.29 -0.90 -4.83
N PRO A 58 -20.69 -1.56 -5.93
CA PRO A 58 -20.12 -1.32 -7.26
C PRO A 58 -20.23 0.15 -7.71
N ALA A 59 -21.32 0.84 -7.34
CA ALA A 59 -21.54 2.24 -7.68
C ALA A 59 -20.50 3.16 -7.01
N SER A 60 -20.21 2.94 -5.72
CA SER A 60 -19.18 3.70 -5.00
C SER A 60 -17.78 3.47 -5.58
N LEU A 61 -17.49 2.25 -6.04
CA LEU A 61 -16.22 1.95 -6.71
C LEU A 61 -16.10 2.70 -8.05
N ALA A 62 -17.17 2.73 -8.85
CA ALA A 62 -17.18 3.47 -10.10
C ALA A 62 -16.94 4.98 -9.87
N GLU A 63 -17.64 5.58 -8.90
CA GLU A 63 -17.46 6.97 -8.50
C GLU A 63 -16.00 7.26 -8.06
N LEU A 64 -15.44 6.40 -7.22
CA LEU A 64 -14.04 6.51 -6.78
C LEU A 64 -13.08 6.55 -7.97
N THR A 65 -13.26 5.65 -8.95
CA THR A 65 -12.37 5.59 -10.12
C THR A 65 -12.49 6.79 -11.05
N GLU A 66 -13.68 7.40 -11.16
CA GLU A 66 -13.88 8.64 -11.92
C GLU A 66 -13.18 9.83 -11.25
N ILE A 67 -13.36 9.97 -9.94
CA ILE A 67 -12.68 11.01 -9.15
C ILE A 67 -11.16 10.85 -9.27
N ALA A 68 -10.66 9.62 -9.11
CA ALA A 68 -9.24 9.31 -9.24
C ALA A 68 -8.70 9.63 -10.63
N ALA A 69 -9.43 9.26 -11.70
CA ALA A 69 -9.01 9.56 -13.06
C ALA A 69 -8.84 11.08 -13.28
N LYS A 70 -9.78 11.88 -12.81
CA LYS A 70 -9.69 13.35 -12.85
C LYS A 70 -8.52 13.87 -12.02
N ALA A 71 -8.35 13.38 -10.79
CA ALA A 71 -7.30 13.85 -9.89
C ALA A 71 -5.89 13.52 -10.40
N TYR A 72 -5.72 12.35 -11.05
CA TYR A 72 -4.44 11.90 -11.60
C TYR A 72 -4.20 12.33 -13.05
N GLY A 73 -5.21 12.90 -13.71
CA GLY A 73 -5.12 13.24 -15.14
C GLY A 73 -5.11 12.01 -16.06
N ALA A 74 -5.70 10.90 -15.63
CA ALA A 74 -5.85 9.71 -16.46
C ALA A 74 -6.91 9.91 -17.57
N PRO A 75 -6.84 9.20 -18.71
CA PRO A 75 -7.79 9.40 -19.81
C PRO A 75 -9.27 9.11 -19.44
N SER A 76 -9.51 8.17 -18.53
CA SER A 76 -10.85 7.80 -18.03
C SER A 76 -10.74 6.90 -16.80
N ALA A 77 -11.86 6.64 -16.11
CA ALA A 77 -11.92 5.66 -15.01
C ALA A 77 -11.46 4.26 -15.40
N THR A 78 -11.61 3.85 -16.66
CA THR A 78 -11.14 2.53 -17.13
C THR A 78 -9.62 2.39 -17.14
N HIS A 79 -8.88 3.49 -16.95
CA HIS A 79 -7.43 3.52 -16.80
C HIS A 79 -6.98 3.53 -15.33
N VAL A 80 -7.91 3.41 -14.39
CA VAL A 80 -7.64 3.39 -12.95
C VAL A 80 -8.03 2.03 -12.38
N ALA A 81 -7.14 1.41 -11.60
CA ALA A 81 -7.42 0.20 -10.85
C ALA A 81 -7.42 0.51 -9.34
N ALA A 82 -8.55 0.32 -8.67
CA ALA A 82 -8.62 0.41 -7.22
C ALA A 82 -8.17 -0.91 -6.57
N ALA A 83 -7.34 -0.83 -5.54
CA ALA A 83 -6.83 -1.99 -4.81
C ALA A 83 -6.47 -1.63 -3.36
N PRO A 84 -6.41 -2.61 -2.44
CA PRO A 84 -5.92 -2.41 -1.07
C PRO A 84 -4.39 -2.26 -1.05
N GLY A 85 -3.90 -1.09 -1.46
CA GLY A 85 -2.47 -0.78 -1.57
C GLY A 85 -1.87 -1.17 -2.92
N SER A 86 -0.72 -0.57 -3.26
CA SER A 86 -0.03 -0.78 -4.54
C SER A 86 0.73 -2.10 -4.62
N GLN A 87 1.22 -2.63 -3.48
CA GLN A 87 2.06 -3.82 -3.43
C GLN A 87 1.41 -5.05 -4.08
N ILE A 88 0.09 -5.23 -3.90
CA ILE A 88 -0.65 -6.32 -4.55
C ILE A 88 -0.75 -6.12 -6.06
N LEU A 89 -0.84 -4.88 -6.55
CA LEU A 89 -0.95 -4.57 -7.97
C LEU A 89 0.37 -4.77 -8.72
N VAL A 90 1.50 -4.40 -8.11
CA VAL A 90 2.82 -4.47 -8.77
C VAL A 90 3.11 -5.88 -9.29
N ALA A 91 2.88 -6.90 -8.46
CA ALA A 91 3.06 -8.29 -8.88
C ALA A 91 2.04 -8.73 -9.95
N GLN A 92 0.81 -8.23 -9.86
CA GLN A 92 -0.27 -8.60 -10.77
C GLN A 92 -0.06 -8.08 -12.20
N VAL A 93 0.59 -6.92 -12.37
CA VAL A 93 0.92 -6.38 -13.69
C VAL A 93 1.73 -7.39 -14.52
N ALA A 94 2.62 -8.15 -13.90
CA ALA A 94 3.43 -9.15 -14.61
C ALA A 94 2.58 -10.26 -15.26
N PHE A 95 1.42 -10.60 -14.68
CA PHE A 95 0.52 -11.62 -15.22
C PHE A 95 -0.40 -11.11 -16.34
N LEU A 96 -0.53 -9.79 -16.50
CA LEU A 96 -1.32 -9.17 -17.56
C LEU A 96 -0.55 -9.03 -18.88
N LEU A 97 0.78 -9.15 -18.84
CA LEU A 97 1.65 -8.98 -19.99
C LEU A 97 1.96 -10.32 -20.67
N ALA A 98 2.26 -10.27 -21.97
CA ALA A 98 2.80 -11.43 -22.66
C ALA A 98 4.13 -11.87 -22.02
N ARG A 99 4.35 -13.19 -21.95
CA ARG A 99 5.60 -13.74 -21.41
C ARG A 99 6.80 -13.17 -22.15
N GLY A 100 7.79 -12.70 -21.39
CA GLY A 100 8.96 -12.04 -21.95
C GLY A 100 10.02 -11.79 -20.88
N ARG A 101 10.96 -10.90 -21.22
CA ARG A 101 12.01 -10.47 -20.28
C ARG A 101 11.54 -9.26 -19.50
N ALA A 102 11.76 -9.27 -18.20
CA ALA A 102 11.60 -8.12 -17.32
C ALA A 102 12.95 -7.78 -16.69
N ALA A 103 13.12 -6.53 -16.28
CA ALA A 103 14.27 -6.07 -15.52
C ALA A 103 13.77 -5.37 -14.26
N VAL A 104 14.47 -5.60 -13.15
CA VAL A 104 14.27 -4.87 -11.90
C VAL A 104 15.58 -4.14 -11.61
N LEU A 105 15.49 -2.82 -11.38
CA LEU A 105 16.65 -2.00 -11.06
C LEU A 105 16.94 -2.12 -9.56
N ALA A 106 18.22 -2.30 -9.22
CA ALA A 106 18.69 -2.39 -7.83
C ALA A 106 19.07 -1.01 -7.27
N PRO A 107 19.00 -0.80 -5.93
CA PRO A 107 18.63 -1.80 -4.91
C PRO A 107 17.12 -2.10 -4.90
N THR A 108 16.78 -3.35 -4.57
CA THR A 108 15.41 -3.85 -4.38
C THR A 108 15.17 -4.20 -2.94
#